data_AF-A0AAN8Q187-F1
#
_entry.id   AF-A0AAN8Q187-F1
#
_cell.length_a   1.000
_cell.length_b   1.000
_cell.length_c   1.000
_cell.angle_alpha   90.00
_cell.angle_beta   90.00
_cell.angle_gamma   90.00
#
_symmetry.space_group_name_H-M   'P 1'
#
loop_
_entity.id
_entity.type
_entity.pdbx_description
1 polymer ?
#
loop_
_entity_poly.entity_id
_entity_poly.type
_entity_poly.pdbx_seq_one_letter_code
_entity_poly.pdbx_strand_id
1 'polypeptide(L)'
;MLGSIWNFVKRHKKKFIFSGVVVGGTWMMYKYLLKRLKEIREEEDKEYINVVRRQHHFDSNQRTCNMTVLSMIPNIREILINKLNTEEYTTQLKQSPANKLELWATLKVCSFSRTIASVYGCCLMSVILRVQLNVMGGYIFLDNSQDSKNGYIGRKHRTTKAVQERYLSLIKHFVGPGLVDLIEFVKTATAKELDR
;
A
#
# COMPACT_ATOMS: atom_id res chain seq x y z
N MET A 1 -63.06 25.59 -44.14
CA MET A 1 -62.50 25.65 -42.76
C MET A 1 -61.02 26.04 -42.73
N LEU A 2 -60.17 25.51 -43.61
CA LEU A 2 -58.73 25.83 -43.67
C LEU A 2 -58.40 27.32 -43.98
N GLY A 3 -59.18 27.99 -44.84
CA GLY A 3 -58.94 29.41 -45.18
C GLY A 3 -59.20 30.41 -44.04
N SER A 4 -60.13 30.10 -43.13
CA SER A 4 -60.42 30.95 -41.96
C SER A 4 -59.32 30.85 -40.91
N ILE A 5 -58.79 29.62 -40.70
CA ILE A 5 -57.63 29.34 -39.84
C ILE A 5 -56.39 30.07 -40.39
N TRP A 6 -56.18 30.06 -41.70
CA TRP A 6 -55.04 30.74 -42.32
C TRP A 6 -55.09 32.27 -42.18
N ASN A 7 -56.27 32.88 -42.37
CA ASN A 7 -56.47 34.31 -42.18
C ASN A 7 -56.32 34.74 -40.71
N PHE A 8 -56.74 33.89 -39.77
CA PHE A 8 -56.58 34.10 -38.33
C PHE A 8 -55.10 34.03 -37.90
N VAL A 9 -54.38 33.01 -38.36
CA VAL A 9 -52.93 32.86 -38.13
C VAL A 9 -52.15 34.03 -38.73
N LYS A 10 -52.50 34.50 -39.94
CA LYS A 10 -51.87 35.65 -40.58
C LYS A 10 -52.10 36.96 -39.79
N ARG A 11 -53.28 37.13 -39.18
CA ARG A 11 -53.63 38.29 -38.34
C ARG A 11 -52.94 38.27 -36.98
N HIS A 12 -52.65 37.09 -36.42
CA HIS A 12 -51.98 36.92 -35.12
C HIS A 12 -50.53 36.41 -35.19
N LYS A 13 -49.89 36.43 -36.37
CA LYS A 13 -48.55 35.87 -36.63
C LYS A 13 -47.49 36.28 -35.59
N LYS A 14 -47.49 37.53 -35.12
CA LYS A 14 -46.54 38.02 -34.11
C LYS A 14 -46.74 37.36 -32.74
N LYS A 15 -47.99 37.03 -32.38
CA LYS A 15 -48.32 36.36 -31.11
C LYS A 15 -47.88 34.89 -31.13
N PHE A 16 -48.07 34.19 -32.25
CA PHE A 16 -47.60 32.81 -32.42
C PHE A 16 -46.07 32.70 -32.43
N ILE A 17 -45.39 33.64 -33.07
CA ILE A 17 -43.91 33.70 -33.04
C ILE A 17 -43.44 33.92 -31.59
N PHE A 18 -44.04 34.88 -30.88
CA PHE A 18 -43.68 35.15 -29.49
C PHE A 18 -43.91 33.94 -28.58
N SER A 19 -45.08 33.27 -28.68
CA SER A 19 -45.36 32.07 -27.88
C SER A 19 -44.41 30.92 -28.22
N GLY A 20 -44.08 30.72 -29.51
CA GLY A 20 -43.13 29.71 -29.93
C GLY A 20 -41.72 29.94 -29.38
N VAL A 21 -41.25 31.20 -29.40
CA VAL A 21 -39.95 31.58 -28.82
C VAL A 21 -39.94 31.39 -27.31
N VAL A 22 -41.00 31.76 -26.59
CA VAL A 22 -41.09 31.59 -25.13
C VAL A 22 -41.08 30.11 -24.74
N VAL A 23 -41.90 29.28 -25.39
CA VAL A 23 -41.97 27.84 -25.10
C VAL A 23 -40.65 27.15 -25.48
N GLY A 24 -40.12 27.42 -26.68
CA GLY A 24 -38.86 26.84 -27.14
C GLY A 24 -37.67 27.26 -26.27
N GLY A 25 -37.61 28.55 -25.89
CA GLY A 25 -36.60 29.08 -24.99
C GLY A 25 -36.66 28.45 -23.60
N THR A 26 -37.87 28.30 -23.04
CA THR A 26 -38.08 27.65 -21.74
C THR A 26 -37.68 26.18 -21.76
N TRP A 27 -38.02 25.46 -22.83
CA TRP A 27 -37.66 24.05 -23.00
C TRP A 27 -36.15 23.85 -23.17
N MET A 28 -35.49 24.67 -24.00
CA MET A 28 -34.03 24.65 -24.12
C MET A 28 -33.34 24.95 -22.78
N MET A 29 -33.82 25.97 -22.06
CA MET A 29 -33.29 26.35 -20.74
C MET A 29 -33.45 25.20 -19.74
N TYR A 30 -34.63 24.59 -19.66
CA TYR A 30 -34.88 23.43 -18.79
C TYR A 30 -33.93 22.26 -19.11
N LYS A 31 -33.76 21.92 -20.39
CA LYS A 31 -32.85 20.85 -20.83
C LYS A 31 -31.39 21.19 -20.49
N TYR A 32 -30.98 22.45 -20.62
CA TYR A 32 -29.64 22.90 -20.25
C TYR A 32 -29.41 22.77 -18.74
N LEU A 33 -30.37 23.16 -17.90
CA LEU A 33 -30.28 23.01 -16.44
C LEU A 33 -30.15 21.55 -16.02
N LEU A 34 -30.98 20.65 -16.57
CA LEU A 34 -30.87 19.21 -16.29
C LEU A 34 -29.52 18.62 -16.72
N LYS A 35 -29.04 19.01 -17.91
CA LYS A 35 -27.73 18.57 -18.41
C LYS A 35 -26.61 19.05 -17.49
N ARG A 36 -26.65 20.33 -17.06
CA ARG A 36 -25.66 20.90 -16.14
C ARG A 36 -25.67 20.23 -14.77
N LEU A 37 -26.83 19.97 -14.19
CA LEU A 37 -26.94 19.26 -12.91
C LEU A 37 -26.37 17.83 -13.00
N LYS A 38 -26.64 17.14 -14.12
CA LYS A 38 -26.09 15.81 -14.37
C LYS A 38 -24.57 15.84 -14.53
N GLU A 39 -24.03 16.78 -15.29
CA GLU A 39 -22.59 16.96 -15.47
C GLU A 39 -21.86 17.18 -14.14
N ILE A 40 -22.40 18.07 -13.28
CA ILE A 40 -21.82 18.35 -11.95
C ILE A 40 -21.81 17.09 -11.09
N ARG A 41 -22.95 16.37 -11.02
CA ARG A 41 -23.04 15.13 -10.24
C ARG A 41 -22.10 14.04 -10.77
N GLU A 42 -21.99 13.90 -12.08
CA GLU A 42 -21.06 12.94 -12.70
C GLU A 42 -19.60 13.27 -12.42
N GLU A 43 -19.23 14.55 -12.31
CA GLU A 43 -17.88 14.98 -11.96
C GLU A 43 -17.55 14.64 -10.49
N GLU A 44 -18.49 14.95 -9.57
CA GLU A 44 -18.39 14.59 -8.15
C GLU A 44 -18.29 13.06 -7.97
N ASP A 45 -19.15 12.29 -8.64
CA ASP A 45 -19.16 10.82 -8.57
C ASP A 45 -17.82 10.23 -9.08
N LYS A 46 -17.23 10.81 -10.13
CA LYS A 46 -15.92 10.38 -10.67
C LYS A 46 -14.80 10.65 -9.68
N GLU A 47 -14.76 11.82 -9.06
CA GLU A 47 -13.75 12.15 -8.06
C GLU A 47 -13.87 11.23 -6.84
N TYR A 48 -15.10 11.04 -6.34
CA TYR A 48 -15.39 10.14 -5.23
C TYR A 48 -14.93 8.71 -5.50
N ILE A 49 -15.26 8.14 -6.67
CA ILE A 49 -14.83 6.80 -7.06
C ILE A 49 -13.31 6.67 -7.10
N ASN A 50 -12.59 7.71 -7.55
CA ASN A 50 -11.12 7.68 -7.58
C ASN A 50 -10.52 7.68 -6.17
N VAL A 51 -11.08 8.45 -5.24
CA VAL A 51 -10.67 8.45 -3.82
C VAL A 51 -10.91 7.08 -3.20
N VAL A 52 -12.11 6.50 -3.39
CA VAL A 52 -12.45 5.16 -2.87
C VAL A 52 -11.52 4.08 -3.43
N ARG A 53 -11.23 4.11 -4.74
CA ARG A 53 -10.29 3.16 -5.37
C ARG A 53 -8.89 3.26 -4.78
N ARG A 54 -8.38 4.47 -4.55
CA ARG A 54 -7.08 4.70 -3.91
C ARG A 54 -7.05 4.13 -2.50
N GLN A 55 -8.10 4.39 -1.72
CA GLN A 55 -8.21 3.89 -0.35
C GLN A 55 -8.28 2.36 -0.32
N HIS A 56 -9.13 1.76 -1.15
CA HIS A 56 -9.24 0.30 -1.25
C HIS A 56 -7.90 -0.34 -1.64
N HIS A 57 -7.18 0.25 -2.61
CA HIS A 57 -5.86 -0.21 -3.00
C HIS A 57 -4.86 -0.12 -1.83
N PHE A 58 -4.87 1.00 -1.08
CA PHE A 58 -4.03 1.18 0.09
C PHE A 58 -4.34 0.15 1.20
N ASP A 59 -5.62 -0.05 1.53
CA ASP A 59 -6.05 -1.00 2.57
C ASP A 59 -5.73 -2.44 2.18
N SER A 60 -5.87 -2.78 0.89
CA SER A 60 -5.41 -4.06 0.38
C SER A 60 -3.90 -4.21 0.52
N ASN A 61 -3.12 -3.17 0.21
CA ASN A 61 -1.67 -3.20 0.33
C ASN A 61 -1.21 -3.35 1.79
N GLN A 62 -1.88 -2.70 2.74
CA GLN A 62 -1.61 -2.87 4.17
C GLN A 62 -1.91 -4.28 4.66
N ARG A 63 -3.02 -4.89 4.21
CA ARG A 63 -3.32 -6.29 4.51
C ARG A 63 -2.25 -7.23 3.97
N THR A 64 -1.81 -7.03 2.74
CA THR A 64 -0.68 -7.77 2.15
C THR A 64 0.57 -7.62 3.00
N CYS A 65 0.93 -6.39 3.38
CA CYS A 65 2.09 -6.13 4.23
C CYS A 65 2.02 -6.86 5.56
N ASN A 66 0.88 -6.81 6.25
CA ASN A 66 0.68 -7.50 7.52
C ASN A 66 0.87 -9.02 7.35
N MET A 67 0.32 -9.61 6.30
CA MET A 67 0.50 -11.04 6.00
C MET A 67 1.96 -11.38 5.68
N THR A 68 2.65 -10.55 4.89
CA THR A 68 4.07 -10.75 4.57
C THR A 68 4.93 -10.70 5.83
N VAL A 69 4.72 -9.71 6.71
CA VAL A 69 5.42 -9.62 8.00
C VAL A 69 5.21 -10.91 8.80
N LEU A 70 3.97 -11.34 9.00
CA LEU A 70 3.66 -12.55 9.76
C LEU A 70 4.30 -13.81 9.16
N SER A 71 4.34 -13.91 7.83
CA SER A 71 4.96 -15.05 7.14
C SER A 71 6.49 -15.11 7.29
N MET A 72 7.15 -13.98 7.53
CA MET A 72 8.61 -13.89 7.67
C MET A 72 9.09 -13.98 9.13
N ILE A 73 8.22 -13.78 10.12
CA ILE A 73 8.55 -13.93 11.55
C ILE A 73 9.19 -15.30 11.86
N PRO A 74 8.68 -16.44 11.36
CA PRO A 74 9.30 -17.74 11.63
C PRO A 74 10.76 -17.82 11.17
N ASN A 75 11.09 -17.18 10.04
CA ASN A 75 12.45 -17.15 9.51
C ASN A 75 13.38 -16.34 10.42
N ILE A 76 12.98 -15.13 10.81
CA ILE A 76 13.75 -14.31 11.77
C ILE A 76 13.96 -15.08 13.08
N ARG A 77 12.91 -15.71 13.60
CA ARG A 77 12.97 -16.51 14.82
C ARG A 77 13.98 -17.65 14.69
N GLU A 78 13.96 -18.39 13.59
CA GLU A 78 14.88 -19.50 13.35
C GLU A 78 16.34 -19.04 13.28
N ILE A 79 16.62 -17.94 12.56
CA ILE A 79 17.97 -17.37 12.49
C ILE A 79 18.46 -16.94 13.88
N LEU A 80 17.60 -16.28 14.67
CA LEU A 80 17.93 -15.85 16.03
C LEU A 80 18.20 -17.03 16.97
N ILE A 81 17.35 -18.07 16.95
CA ILE A 81 17.55 -19.27 17.77
C ILE A 81 18.84 -19.98 17.39
N ASN A 82 19.11 -20.13 16.09
CA ASN A 82 20.31 -20.81 15.60
C ASN A 82 21.60 -20.03 15.92
N LYS A 83 21.59 -18.70 15.81
CA LYS A 83 22.78 -17.87 16.08
C LYS A 83 22.99 -17.55 17.57
N LEU A 84 21.93 -17.58 18.38
CA LEU A 84 21.95 -17.27 19.81
C LEU A 84 21.25 -18.39 20.60
N ASN A 85 21.79 -19.61 20.47
CA ASN A 85 21.19 -20.83 21.02
C ASN A 85 21.33 -20.90 22.56
N THR A 86 20.39 -20.28 23.27
CA THR A 86 20.36 -20.30 24.74
C THR A 86 19.97 -21.68 25.31
N GLU A 87 19.20 -22.44 24.56
CA GLU A 87 18.65 -23.74 24.91
C GLU A 87 19.76 -24.80 25.04
N GLU A 88 20.77 -24.73 24.16
CA GLU A 88 21.96 -25.56 24.24
C GLU A 88 22.77 -25.27 25.51
N TYR A 89 23.07 -24.00 25.79
CA TYR A 89 23.83 -23.64 27.00
C TYR A 89 23.08 -24.00 28.29
N THR A 90 21.76 -23.81 28.33
CA THR A 90 20.95 -24.22 29.49
C THR A 90 20.94 -25.73 29.68
N THR A 91 20.95 -26.50 28.59
CA THR A 91 21.04 -27.96 28.65
C THR A 91 22.41 -28.41 29.16
N GLN A 92 23.51 -27.83 28.65
CA GLN A 92 24.85 -28.11 29.15
C GLN A 92 24.98 -27.78 30.64
N LEU A 93 24.45 -26.64 31.10
CA LEU A 93 24.48 -26.25 32.51
C LEU A 93 23.75 -27.22 33.44
N LYS A 94 22.67 -27.87 32.98
CA LYS A 94 21.95 -28.90 33.76
C LYS A 94 22.79 -30.15 34.00
N GLN A 95 23.78 -30.43 33.15
CA GLN A 95 24.67 -31.59 33.28
C GLN A 95 25.81 -31.36 34.28
N SER A 96 25.83 -30.23 34.99
CA SER A 96 26.86 -29.86 35.98
C SER A 96 28.29 -29.94 35.41
N PRO A 97 28.60 -29.21 34.33
CA PRO A 97 29.90 -29.26 33.68
C PRO A 97 30.96 -28.53 34.52
N ALA A 98 32.24 -28.88 34.31
CA ALA A 98 33.35 -28.25 35.01
C ALA A 98 33.49 -26.74 34.71
N ASN A 99 33.18 -26.31 33.48
CA ASN A 99 33.25 -24.93 33.02
C ASN A 99 31.96 -24.12 33.27
N LYS A 100 31.28 -24.37 34.40
CA LYS A 100 29.98 -23.77 34.73
C LYS A 100 29.96 -22.23 34.63
N LEU A 101 31.02 -21.55 35.08
CA LEU A 101 31.07 -20.08 35.13
C LEU A 101 31.12 -19.46 33.73
N GLU A 102 31.92 -20.04 32.82
CA GLU A 102 32.03 -19.60 31.42
C GLU A 102 30.71 -19.78 30.66
N LEU A 103 30.02 -20.91 30.90
CA LEU A 103 28.72 -21.18 30.30
C LEU A 103 27.64 -20.20 30.78
N TRP A 104 27.65 -19.83 32.06
CA TRP A 104 26.75 -18.80 32.58
C TRP A 104 27.02 -17.42 31.99
N ALA A 105 28.29 -17.04 31.83
CA ALA A 105 28.67 -15.78 31.19
C ALA A 105 28.19 -15.74 29.73
N THR A 106 28.44 -16.81 28.97
CA THR A 106 28.00 -16.94 27.58
C THR A 106 26.47 -16.91 27.46
N LEU A 107 25.78 -17.67 28.32
CA LEU A 107 24.32 -17.71 28.35
C LEU A 107 23.72 -16.32 28.65
N LYS A 108 24.33 -15.57 29.57
CA LYS A 108 23.91 -14.20 29.89
C LYS A 108 23.97 -13.30 28.66
N VAL A 109 25.13 -13.24 27.99
CA VAL A 109 25.30 -12.42 26.78
C VAL A 109 24.33 -12.85 25.68
N CYS A 110 24.22 -14.15 25.40
CA CYS A 110 23.31 -14.67 24.36
C CYS A 110 21.84 -14.36 24.66
N SER A 111 21.40 -14.45 25.91
CA SER A 111 20.00 -14.20 26.30
C SER A 111 19.59 -12.73 26.10
N PHE A 112 20.44 -11.79 26.53
CA PHE A 112 20.21 -10.36 26.31
C PHE A 112 20.30 -10.01 24.83
N SER A 113 21.33 -10.51 24.14
CA SER A 113 21.52 -10.28 22.70
C SER A 113 20.32 -10.77 21.89
N ARG A 114 19.74 -11.92 22.25
CA ARG A 114 18.59 -12.50 21.54
C ARG A 114 17.36 -11.64 21.68
N THR A 115 17.11 -11.12 22.88
CA THR A 115 15.98 -10.23 23.14
C THR A 115 16.14 -8.93 22.35
N ILE A 116 17.30 -8.28 22.44
CA ILE A 116 17.58 -7.02 21.73
C ILE A 116 17.51 -7.22 20.21
N ALA A 117 18.20 -8.22 19.67
CA ALA A 117 18.20 -8.52 18.24
C ALA A 117 16.82 -8.90 17.71
N SER A 118 15.97 -9.56 18.52
CA SER A 118 14.59 -9.87 18.12
C SER A 118 13.73 -8.61 17.95
N VAL A 119 13.86 -7.64 18.85
CA VAL A 119 13.11 -6.37 18.75
C VAL A 119 13.56 -5.61 17.52
N TYR A 120 14.87 -5.39 17.35
CA TYR A 120 15.39 -4.68 16.18
C TYR A 120 15.08 -5.41 14.88
N GLY A 121 15.28 -6.73 14.82
CA GLY A 121 15.01 -7.56 13.65
C GLY A 121 13.55 -7.46 13.20
N CYS A 122 12.60 -7.62 14.12
CA CYS A 122 11.18 -7.52 13.82
C CYS A 122 10.76 -6.09 13.41
N CYS A 123 11.24 -5.06 14.11
CA CYS A 123 10.91 -3.66 13.80
C CYS A 123 11.45 -3.25 12.43
N LEU A 124 12.73 -3.51 12.15
CA LEU A 124 13.35 -3.18 10.87
C LEU A 124 12.70 -3.95 9.72
N MET A 125 12.42 -5.25 9.88
CA MET A 125 11.70 -6.03 8.87
C MET A 125 10.33 -5.41 8.55
N SER A 126 9.56 -5.06 9.58
CA SER A 126 8.22 -4.47 9.43
C SER A 126 8.27 -3.14 8.68
N VAL A 127 9.22 -2.27 9.02
CA VAL A 127 9.38 -0.97 8.36
C VAL A 127 9.84 -1.15 6.92
N ILE A 128 10.84 -2.00 6.64
CA ILE A 128 11.33 -2.24 5.29
C ILE A 128 10.22 -2.80 4.40
N LEU A 129 9.45 -3.78 4.88
CA LEU A 129 8.32 -4.34 4.13
C LEU A 129 7.24 -3.30 3.85
N ARG A 130 6.90 -2.45 4.82
CA ARG A 130 5.94 -1.34 4.61
C ARG A 130 6.42 -0.38 3.54
N VAL A 131 7.70 -0.01 3.57
CA VAL A 131 8.30 0.87 2.55
C VAL A 131 8.27 0.19 1.18
N GLN A 132 8.78 -1.04 1.07
CA GLN A 132 8.83 -1.78 -0.19
C GLN A 132 7.44 -1.97 -0.81
N LEU A 133 6.48 -2.45 -0.03
CA LEU A 133 5.13 -2.71 -0.53
C LEU A 133 4.37 -1.43 -0.84
N ASN A 134 4.56 -0.34 -0.10
CA ASN A 134 3.90 0.93 -0.43
C ASN A 134 4.48 1.59 -1.68
N VAL A 135 5.81 1.55 -1.85
CA VAL A 135 6.45 2.03 -3.10
C VAL A 135 5.94 1.22 -4.28
N MET A 136 6.01 -0.11 -4.19
CA MET A 136 5.53 -1.02 -5.24
C MET A 136 4.03 -0.85 -5.51
N GLY A 137 3.22 -0.74 -4.46
CA GLY A 137 1.78 -0.47 -4.57
C GLY A 137 1.49 0.86 -5.28
N GLY A 138 2.27 1.91 -5.02
CA GLY A 138 2.15 3.18 -5.72
C GLY A 138 2.37 3.04 -7.24
N TYR A 139 3.41 2.32 -7.65
CA TYR A 139 3.66 2.05 -9.07
C TYR A 139 2.56 1.21 -9.72
N ILE A 140 2.07 0.16 -9.05
CA ILE A 140 0.95 -0.66 -9.55
C ILE A 140 -0.33 0.19 -9.70
N PHE A 141 -0.61 1.06 -8.73
CA PHE A 141 -1.78 1.94 -8.77
C PHE A 141 -1.71 2.92 -9.96
N LEU A 142 -0.54 3.50 -10.22
CA LEU A 142 -0.33 4.40 -11.36
C LEU A 142 -0.46 3.65 -12.70
N ASP A 143 0.13 2.47 -12.82
CA ASP A 143 0.02 1.62 -14.02
C ASP A 143 -1.46 1.30 -14.33
N ASN A 144 -2.24 0.89 -13.32
CA ASN A 144 -3.66 0.59 -13.47
C ASN A 144 -4.52 1.84 -13.77
N SER A 145 -4.14 3.00 -13.23
CA SER A 145 -4.88 4.25 -13.43
C SER A 145 -4.64 4.86 -14.81
N GLN A 146 -3.46 4.65 -15.40
CA GLN A 146 -3.10 5.14 -16.74
C GLN A 146 -3.78 4.34 -17.85
N ASP A 147 -3.93 3.02 -17.68
CA ASP A 147 -4.68 2.16 -18.61
C ASP A 147 -6.14 2.63 -18.78
N SER A 148 -6.70 3.34 -17.79
CA SER A 148 -8.07 3.86 -17.84
C SER A 148 -8.21 5.23 -18.51
N LYS A 149 -7.11 5.97 -18.77
CA LYS A 149 -7.16 7.37 -19.26
C LYS A 149 -6.61 7.59 -20.66
N ASN A 150 -5.64 6.80 -21.13
CA ASN A 150 -5.01 7.03 -22.45
C ASN A 150 -4.95 5.77 -23.31
N GLY A 151 -5.86 5.66 -24.28
CA GLY A 151 -5.81 4.67 -25.34
C GLY A 151 -4.66 4.86 -26.35
N TYR A 152 -3.96 6.01 -26.37
CA TYR A 152 -2.87 6.24 -27.30
C TYR A 152 -1.77 7.14 -26.71
N ILE A 153 -0.52 6.65 -26.82
CA ILE A 153 0.77 7.35 -26.81
C ILE A 153 1.16 8.04 -25.48
N GLY A 154 1.92 7.32 -24.65
CA GLY A 154 2.66 7.86 -23.50
C GLY A 154 3.53 6.77 -22.88
N ARG A 155 4.82 7.05 -22.66
CA ARG A 155 5.89 6.09 -22.33
C ARG A 155 5.53 5.02 -21.29
N LYS A 156 5.73 3.76 -21.70
CA LYS A 156 5.75 2.53 -20.91
C LYS A 156 6.81 2.60 -19.79
N HIS A 157 6.42 2.96 -18.58
CA HIS A 157 7.14 2.50 -17.39
C HIS A 157 6.25 1.55 -16.61
N ARG A 158 5.75 0.52 -17.30
CA ARG A 158 5.03 -0.58 -16.65
C ARG A 158 6.01 -1.29 -15.77
N THR A 159 5.64 -1.46 -14.52
CA THR A 159 6.42 -2.26 -13.58
C THR A 159 6.18 -3.72 -13.94
N THR A 160 7.02 -4.26 -14.82
CA THR A 160 6.91 -5.66 -15.27
C THR A 160 7.01 -6.59 -14.06
N LYS A 161 6.32 -7.73 -14.10
CA LYS A 161 6.34 -8.72 -13.00
C LYS A 161 7.78 -9.05 -12.55
N ALA A 162 8.72 -9.15 -13.50
CA ALA A 162 10.13 -9.36 -13.20
C ALA A 162 10.78 -8.24 -12.36
N VAL A 163 10.44 -6.97 -12.61
CA VAL A 163 10.91 -5.85 -11.79
C VAL A 163 10.29 -5.90 -10.40
N GLN A 164 9.00 -6.25 -10.30
CA GLN A 164 8.32 -6.40 -9.01
C GLN A 164 8.99 -7.49 -8.16
N GLU A 165 9.19 -8.67 -8.74
CA GLU A 165 9.83 -9.80 -8.08
C GLU A 165 11.27 -9.47 -7.65
N ARG A 166 12.05 -8.83 -8.54
CA ARG A 166 13.43 -8.43 -8.22
C ARG A 166 13.47 -7.40 -7.10
N TYR A 167 12.62 -6.39 -7.13
CA TYR A 167 12.54 -5.36 -6.08
C TYR A 167 12.12 -5.95 -4.74
N LEU A 168 11.06 -6.77 -4.72
CA LEU A 168 10.60 -7.44 -3.50
C LEU A 168 11.62 -8.45 -2.97
N SER A 169 12.46 -9.04 -3.83
CA SER A 169 13.52 -9.95 -3.40
C SER A 169 14.63 -9.28 -2.58
N LEU A 170 14.71 -7.94 -2.56
CA LEU A 170 15.69 -7.21 -1.75
C LEU A 170 15.55 -7.49 -0.25
N ILE A 171 14.35 -7.84 0.22
CA ILE A 171 14.13 -8.23 1.62
C ILE A 171 14.95 -9.45 2.04
N LYS A 172 15.33 -10.31 1.09
CA LYS A 172 16.15 -11.51 1.36
C LYS A 172 17.52 -11.16 1.92
N HIS A 173 18.08 -9.99 1.57
CA HIS A 173 19.33 -9.54 2.13
C HIS A 173 19.18 -9.20 3.62
N PHE A 174 18.10 -8.52 4.00
CA PHE A 174 17.81 -8.22 5.41
C PHE A 174 17.54 -9.49 6.20
N VAL A 175 16.67 -10.38 5.69
CA VAL A 175 16.29 -11.65 6.36
C VAL A 175 17.36 -12.75 6.21
N GLY A 176 18.57 -12.41 5.77
CA GLY A 176 19.67 -13.34 5.63
C GLY A 176 20.95 -12.76 6.23
N PRO A 177 21.94 -12.37 5.41
CA PRO A 177 23.22 -11.86 5.91
C PRO A 177 23.06 -10.63 6.80
N GLY A 178 22.18 -9.68 6.46
CA GLY A 178 22.00 -8.46 7.25
C GLY A 178 21.51 -8.70 8.67
N LEU A 179 20.66 -9.73 8.88
CA LEU A 179 20.23 -10.12 10.22
C LEU A 179 21.37 -10.77 11.01
N VAL A 180 22.24 -11.53 10.35
CA VAL A 180 23.42 -12.13 11.00
C VAL A 180 24.39 -11.03 11.45
N ASP A 181 24.66 -10.05 10.59
CA ASP A 181 25.53 -8.91 10.92
C ASP A 181 24.95 -8.09 12.09
N LEU A 182 23.63 -7.89 12.10
CA LEU A 182 22.92 -7.24 13.21
C LEU A 182 23.08 -8.03 14.51
N ILE A 183 22.91 -9.36 14.47
CA ILE A 183 23.06 -10.24 15.64
C ILE A 183 24.49 -10.17 16.19
N GLU A 184 25.50 -10.22 15.31
CA GLU A 184 26.90 -10.14 15.71
C GLU A 184 27.22 -8.79 16.35
N PHE A 185 26.79 -7.69 15.73
CA PHE A 185 26.93 -6.34 16.29
C PHE A 185 26.28 -6.22 17.67
N VAL A 186 25.03 -6.66 17.81
CA VAL A 186 24.29 -6.64 19.08
C VAL A 186 24.99 -7.50 20.13
N LYS A 187 25.51 -8.67 19.75
CA LYS A 187 26.24 -9.55 20.66
C LYS A 187 27.52 -8.90 21.18
N THR A 188 28.31 -8.29 20.30
CA THR A 188 29.52 -7.56 20.70
C THR A 188 29.21 -6.38 21.61
N ALA A 189 28.16 -5.61 21.31
CA ALA A 189 27.73 -4.49 22.15
C ALA A 189 27.24 -4.97 23.53
N THR A 190 26.46 -6.04 23.56
CA THR A 190 25.90 -6.62 24.79
C THR A 190 27.01 -7.18 25.69
N ALA A 191 28.02 -7.85 25.11
CA ALA A 191 29.18 -8.32 25.87
C ALA A 191 29.94 -7.15 26.52
N LYS A 192 30.22 -6.09 25.75
CA LYS A 192 30.92 -4.90 26.26
C LYS A 192 30.21 -4.22 27.43
N GLU A 193 28.88 -4.18 27.42
CA GLU A 193 28.11 -3.53 28.50
C GLU A 193 27.88 -4.45 29.70
N LEU A 194 27.89 -5.78 29.51
CA LEU A 194 27.74 -6.74 30.62
C LEU A 194 29.06 -7.07 31.34
N ASP A 195 30.20 -6.82 30.69
CA ASP A 195 31.54 -7.00 31.25
C ASP A 195 32.06 -5.73 31.97
N ARG A 196 31.30 -4.63 31.94
CA ARG A 196 31.53 -3.43 32.77
C ARG A 196 31.04 -3.61 34.19
#